data_AF-A0A950UT24-F1
#
_entry.id   AF-A0A950UT24-F1
#
_cell.length_a   1.000
_cell.length_b   1.000
_cell.length_c   1.000
_cell.angle_alpha   90.00
_cell.angle_beta   90.00
_cell.angle_gamma   90.00
#
_symmetry.space_group_name_H-M   'P 1'
#
loop_
_entity.id
_entity.type
_entity.pdbx_description
1 polymer ?
#
loop_
_entity_poly.entity_id
_entity_poly.type
_entity_poly.pdbx_seq_one_letter_code
_entity_poly.pdbx_strand_id
1 'polypeptide(L)'
;SRYEALPEFDDPVDEFRAGARLFVGFTVEDPARAQLMFMRSIPGFEPSLASYEVAVRIVDLSRKRFKKLGVTRAEHFDLWTGLVSGLSFQQIANEPDSERWVRLVDDAVDMFLDHVNKKKGRGK
;
A
#
# COMPACT_ATOMS: atom_id res chain seq x y z
N SER A 1 -5.57 -6.87 12.69
CA SER A 1 -4.18 -6.59 12.22
C SER A 1 -3.82 -5.14 12.56
N ARG A 2 -2.53 -4.74 12.55
CA ARG A 2 -2.15 -3.30 12.75
C ARG A 2 -2.90 -2.36 11.78
N TYR A 3 -3.27 -2.88 10.60
CA TYR A 3 -3.98 -2.16 9.53
C TYR A 3 -5.46 -1.92 9.82
N GLU A 4 -6.09 -2.83 10.58
CA GLU A 4 -7.47 -2.68 11.08
C GLU A 4 -7.54 -1.79 12.32
N ALA A 5 -6.44 -1.69 13.08
CA ALA A 5 -6.34 -0.89 14.30
C ALA A 5 -5.89 0.56 14.04
N LEU A 6 -5.89 1.01 12.78
CA LEU A 6 -5.66 2.41 12.47
C LEU A 6 -6.73 3.27 13.15
N PRO A 7 -6.36 4.43 13.74
CA PRO A 7 -7.34 5.31 14.38
C PRO A 7 -8.35 5.83 13.36
N GLU A 8 -9.45 6.39 13.85
CA GLU A 8 -10.32 7.19 13.00
C GLU A 8 -9.60 8.48 12.58
N PHE A 9 -9.81 8.90 11.33
CA PHE A 9 -9.25 10.11 10.76
C PHE A 9 -10.39 10.97 10.22
N ASP A 10 -10.34 12.27 10.51
CA ASP A 10 -11.30 13.24 9.97
C ASP A 10 -11.05 13.50 8.47
N ASP A 11 -9.78 13.48 8.06
CA ASP A 11 -9.38 13.63 6.66
C ASP A 11 -9.11 12.25 6.02
N PRO A 12 -9.85 11.84 4.97
CA PRO A 12 -9.57 10.60 4.26
C PRO A 12 -8.17 10.56 3.60
N VAL A 13 -7.54 11.70 3.33
CA VAL A 13 -6.15 11.75 2.83
C VAL A 13 -5.18 11.34 3.93
N ASP A 14 -5.39 11.78 5.17
CA ASP A 14 -4.54 11.38 6.29
C ASP A 14 -4.72 9.90 6.64
N GLU A 15 -5.94 9.36 6.55
CA GLU A 15 -6.20 7.92 6.65
C GLU A 15 -5.40 7.14 5.59
N PHE A 16 -5.34 7.68 4.36
CA PHE A 16 -4.64 7.06 3.25
C PHE A 16 -3.12 7.07 3.45
N ARG A 17 -2.55 8.20 3.86
CA ARG A 17 -1.13 8.32 4.23
C ARG A 17 -0.77 7.36 5.36
N ALA A 18 -1.59 7.28 6.41
CA ALA A 18 -1.37 6.35 7.51
C ALA A 18 -1.39 4.88 7.06
N GLY A 19 -2.33 4.51 6.19
CA GLY A 19 -2.37 3.18 5.58
C GLY A 19 -1.13 2.87 4.73
N ALA A 20 -0.65 3.85 3.96
CA ALA A 20 0.54 3.74 3.12
C ALA A 20 1.81 3.53 3.96
N ARG A 21 2.01 4.38 4.97
CA ARG A 21 3.16 4.29 5.89
C ARG A 21 3.17 2.97 6.64
N LEU A 22 2.00 2.51 7.07
CA LEU A 22 1.88 1.23 7.75
C LEU A 22 2.25 0.04 6.86
N PHE A 23 1.82 0.05 5.59
CA PHE A 23 2.20 -0.99 4.63
C PHE A 23 3.71 -1.00 4.39
N VAL A 24 4.30 0.15 4.07
CA VAL A 24 5.74 0.24 3.80
C VAL A 24 6.55 -0.13 5.05
N GLY A 25 6.20 0.41 6.21
CA GLY A 25 6.84 0.06 7.48
C GLY A 25 6.76 -1.44 7.79
N PHE A 26 5.60 -2.07 7.59
CA PHE A 26 5.44 -3.51 7.76
C PHE A 26 6.37 -4.32 6.84
N THR A 27 6.52 -3.92 5.58
CA THR A 27 7.40 -4.64 4.65
C THR A 27 8.89 -4.48 4.97
N VAL A 28 9.29 -3.31 5.47
CA VAL A 28 10.68 -3.01 5.80
C VAL A 28 11.08 -3.61 7.15
N GLU A 29 10.15 -3.70 8.11
CA GLU A 29 10.38 -4.32 9.44
C GLU A 29 10.67 -5.83 9.34
N ASP A 30 10.10 -6.52 8.35
CA ASP A 30 10.30 -7.96 8.13
C ASP A 30 10.40 -8.30 6.63
N PRO A 31 11.60 -8.12 6.02
CA PRO A 31 11.80 -8.36 4.59
C PRO A 31 11.57 -9.81 4.18
N ALA A 32 11.87 -10.78 5.05
CA ALA A 32 11.66 -12.20 4.76
C ALA A 32 10.17 -12.51 4.65
N ARG A 33 9.35 -12.00 5.57
CA ARG A 33 7.90 -12.10 5.48
C ARG A 33 7.35 -11.34 4.27
N ALA A 34 7.88 -10.16 3.96
CA ALA A 34 7.48 -9.41 2.78
C ALA A 34 7.72 -10.20 1.47
N GLN A 35 8.87 -10.89 1.36
CA GLN A 35 9.16 -11.76 0.22
C GLN A 35 8.18 -12.94 0.12
N LEU A 36 7.84 -13.59 1.23
CA LEU A 36 6.85 -14.68 1.24
C LEU A 36 5.44 -14.19 0.88
N MET A 37 5.07 -12.98 1.28
CA MET A 37 3.72 -12.44 1.08
C MET A 37 3.50 -11.82 -0.30
N PHE A 38 4.53 -11.17 -0.86
CA PHE A 38 4.37 -10.31 -2.04
C PHE A 38 5.18 -10.76 -3.26
N MET A 39 6.01 -11.80 -3.12
CA MET A 39 6.78 -12.37 -4.22
C MET A 39 6.47 -13.86 -4.39
N ARG A 40 6.73 -14.38 -5.60
CA ARG A 40 6.69 -15.80 -5.91
C ARG A 40 8.09 -16.40 -5.91
N SER A 41 8.89 -16.09 -4.88
CA SER A 41 10.32 -16.44 -4.83
C SER A 41 10.59 -17.91 -4.54
N ILE A 42 9.65 -18.62 -3.91
CA ILE A 42 9.79 -20.04 -3.59
C ILE A 42 8.83 -20.85 -4.48
N PRO A 43 9.34 -21.70 -5.39
CA PRO A 43 8.51 -22.57 -6.21
C PRO A 43 7.61 -23.48 -5.36
N GLY A 44 6.30 -23.50 -5.67
CA GLY A 44 5.32 -24.34 -4.98
C GLY A 44 4.91 -23.88 -3.59
N PHE A 45 5.44 -22.77 -3.08
CA PHE A 45 4.96 -22.18 -1.84
C PHE A 45 3.59 -21.52 -2.04
N GLU A 46 2.66 -21.84 -1.15
CA GLU A 46 1.37 -21.17 -1.04
C GLU A 46 1.09 -20.86 0.44
N PRO A 47 0.53 -19.67 0.76
CA PRO A 47 0.11 -19.38 2.13
C PRO A 47 -1.02 -20.34 2.54
N SER A 48 -1.14 -20.59 3.85
CA SER A 48 -2.32 -21.28 4.37
C SER A 48 -3.60 -20.48 4.09
N LEU A 49 -4.75 -21.17 3.99
CA LEU A 49 -6.05 -20.52 3.77
C LEU A 49 -6.32 -19.42 4.80
N ALA A 50 -6.05 -19.69 6.08
CA ALA A 50 -6.21 -18.71 7.16
C ALA A 50 -5.34 -17.46 6.97
N SER A 51 -4.10 -17.62 6.50
CA SER A 51 -3.22 -16.49 6.18
C SER A 51 -3.70 -15.71 4.95
N TYR A 52 -4.20 -16.41 3.94
CA TYR A 52 -4.73 -15.80 2.73
C TYR A 52 -5.99 -14.95 2.99
N GLU A 53 -6.90 -15.43 3.84
CA GLU A 53 -8.10 -14.69 4.23
C GLU A 53 -7.78 -13.33 4.88
N VAL A 54 -6.69 -13.24 5.64
CA VAL A 54 -6.23 -11.96 6.21
C VAL A 54 -5.83 -10.98 5.12
N ALA A 55 -5.15 -11.46 4.07
CA ALA A 55 -4.76 -10.61 2.94
C ALA A 55 -5.98 -10.08 2.18
N VAL A 56 -6.99 -10.93 1.93
CA VAL A 56 -8.25 -10.53 1.28
C VAL A 56 -8.95 -9.43 2.08
N ARG A 57 -9.07 -9.60 3.41
CA ARG A 57 -9.68 -8.58 4.29
C ARG A 57 -8.95 -7.22 4.22
N ILE A 58 -7.61 -7.23 4.19
CA ILE A 58 -6.80 -6.01 4.06
C ILE A 58 -7.00 -5.34 2.69
N VAL A 59 -7.07 -6.12 1.61
CA VAL A 59 -7.36 -5.60 0.27
C VAL A 59 -8.74 -4.94 0.23
N ASP A 60 -9.76 -5.58 0.82
CA ASP A 60 -11.11 -5.02 0.87
C ASP A 60 -11.17 -3.72 1.68
N LEU A 61 -10.47 -3.66 2.83
CA LEU A 61 -10.36 -2.43 3.62
C LEU A 61 -9.64 -1.32 2.84
N SER A 62 -8.57 -1.67 2.13
CA SER A 62 -7.85 -0.73 1.27
C SER A 62 -8.78 -0.17 0.19
N ARG A 63 -9.55 -1.02 -0.50
CA ARG A 63 -10.52 -0.60 -1.52
C ARG A 63 -11.62 0.31 -0.94
N LYS A 64 -12.06 0.09 0.30
CA LYS A 64 -13.02 1.00 0.98
C LYS A 64 -12.41 2.38 1.21
N ARG A 65 -11.13 2.47 1.62
CA ARG A 65 -10.42 3.75 1.79
C ARG A 65 -10.27 4.51 0.47
N PHE A 66 -9.94 3.81 -0.61
CA PHE A 66 -9.93 4.39 -1.96
C PHE A 66 -11.27 5.02 -2.35
N LYS A 67 -12.39 4.34 -2.04
CA LYS A 67 -13.73 4.87 -2.30
C LYS A 67 -14.03 6.16 -1.53
N LYS A 68 -13.55 6.30 -0.29
CA LYS A 68 -13.68 7.55 0.49
C LYS A 68 -13.03 8.75 -0.22
N LEU A 69 -11.94 8.52 -0.96
CA LEU A 69 -11.23 9.52 -1.77
C LEU A 69 -11.86 9.71 -3.17
N GLY A 70 -12.99 9.05 -3.45
CA GLY A 70 -13.63 9.02 -4.76
C GLY A 70 -12.76 8.35 -5.83
N VAL A 71 -11.83 7.47 -5.45
CA VAL A 71 -11.01 6.68 -6.38
C VAL A 71 -11.67 5.32 -6.56
N THR A 72 -12.41 5.15 -7.64
CA THR A 72 -13.28 3.96 -7.87
C THR A 72 -12.78 3.03 -8.96
N ARG A 73 -11.82 3.51 -9.74
CA ARG A 73 -11.24 2.89 -10.93
C ARG A 73 -10.23 1.80 -10.54
N ALA A 74 -10.43 0.57 -11.04
CA ALA A 74 -9.63 -0.59 -10.63
C ALA A 74 -8.14 -0.41 -10.94
N GLU A 75 -7.81 0.16 -12.10
CA GLU A 75 -6.42 0.39 -12.50
C GLU A 75 -5.68 1.39 -11.59
N HIS A 76 -6.40 2.27 -10.88
CA HIS A 76 -5.78 3.16 -9.90
C HIS A 76 -5.35 2.40 -8.64
N PHE A 77 -6.09 1.36 -8.27
CA PHE A 77 -5.68 0.46 -7.19
C PHE A 77 -4.43 -0.32 -7.60
N ASP A 78 -4.39 -0.86 -8.81
CA ASP A 78 -3.24 -1.62 -9.32
C ASP A 78 -1.99 -0.72 -9.47
N LEU A 79 -2.16 0.51 -9.95
CA LEU A 79 -1.06 1.48 -9.99
C LEU A 79 -0.52 1.78 -8.58
N TRP A 80 -1.42 1.99 -7.62
CA TRP A 80 -1.04 2.27 -6.25
C TRP A 80 -0.28 1.11 -5.60
N THR A 81 -0.75 -0.13 -5.77
CA THR A 81 -0.04 -1.31 -5.21
C THR A 81 1.36 -1.42 -5.79
N GLY A 82 1.55 -1.10 -7.08
CA GLY A 82 2.87 -0.97 -7.70
C GLY A 82 3.75 0.11 -7.05
N LEU A 83 3.20 1.31 -6.82
CA LEU A 83 3.94 2.43 -6.20
C LEU A 83 4.43 2.09 -4.78
N VAL A 84 3.54 1.64 -3.90
CA VAL A 84 3.91 1.35 -2.50
C VAL A 84 4.83 0.13 -2.39
N SER A 85 4.64 -0.89 -3.23
CA SER A 85 5.57 -2.03 -3.29
C SER A 85 6.93 -1.58 -3.80
N GLY A 86 6.98 -0.70 -4.81
CA GLY A 86 8.22 -0.13 -5.34
C GLY A 86 9.04 0.58 -4.27
N LEU A 87 8.43 1.48 -3.49
CA LEU A 87 9.12 2.15 -2.38
C LEU A 87 9.63 1.16 -1.33
N SER A 88 8.80 0.19 -0.97
CA SER A 88 9.14 -0.86 -0.01
C SER A 88 10.37 -1.66 -0.44
N PHE A 89 10.35 -2.18 -1.67
CA PHE A 89 11.44 -3.01 -2.18
C PHE A 89 12.69 -2.21 -2.52
N GLN A 90 12.57 -0.92 -2.86
CA GLN A 90 13.73 -0.04 -3.00
C GLN A 90 14.42 0.21 -1.66
N GLN A 91 13.66 0.35 -0.56
CA GLN A 91 14.23 0.43 0.80
C GLN A 91 14.99 -0.85 1.14
N ILE A 92 14.34 -2.00 1.01
CA ILE A 92 14.91 -3.31 1.34
C ILE A 92 16.19 -3.58 0.52
N ALA A 93 16.18 -3.24 -0.77
CA ALA A 93 17.28 -3.59 -1.67
C ALA A 93 18.51 -2.68 -1.55
N ASN A 94 18.31 -1.38 -1.30
CA ASN A 94 19.40 -0.40 -1.43
C ASN A 94 19.94 0.11 -0.09
N GLU A 95 19.06 0.33 0.89
CA GLU A 95 19.45 0.93 2.17
C GLU A 95 18.60 0.39 3.33
N PRO A 96 18.61 -0.90 3.65
CA PRO A 96 17.70 -1.50 4.64
C PRO A 96 17.79 -0.87 6.04
N ASP A 97 18.92 -0.26 6.39
CA ASP A 97 19.17 0.38 7.69
C ASP A 97 18.79 1.88 7.72
N SER A 98 18.19 2.39 6.64
CA SER A 98 17.77 3.79 6.51
C SER A 98 16.26 3.91 6.28
N GLU A 99 15.78 5.16 6.22
CA GLU A 99 14.38 5.48 5.88
C GLU A 99 14.27 6.27 4.56
N ARG A 100 15.32 6.25 3.73
CA ARG A 100 15.41 7.08 2.52
C ARG A 100 14.17 6.99 1.63
N TRP A 101 13.65 5.79 1.40
CA TRP A 101 12.45 5.57 0.60
C TRP A 101 11.16 5.60 1.43
N VAL A 102 11.21 5.19 2.70
CA VAL A 102 10.09 5.29 3.64
C VAL A 102 9.61 6.75 3.77
N ARG A 103 10.53 7.71 3.80
CA ARG A 103 10.21 9.14 3.90
C ARG A 103 9.49 9.70 2.66
N LEU A 104 9.54 9.02 1.52
CA LEU A 104 8.86 9.46 0.30
C LEU A 104 7.40 9.00 0.21
N VAL A 105 6.90 8.26 1.20
CA VAL A 105 5.54 7.69 1.15
C VAL A 105 4.47 8.77 1.04
N ASP A 106 4.60 9.86 1.79
CA ASP A 106 3.61 10.94 1.77
C ASP A 106 3.67 11.72 0.45
N ASP A 107 4.87 11.98 -0.08
CA ASP A 107 5.03 12.60 -1.41
C ASP A 107 4.42 11.71 -2.53
N ALA A 108 4.58 10.39 -2.41
CA ALA A 108 4.00 9.45 -3.36
C ALA A 108 2.46 9.40 -3.26
N VAL A 109 1.90 9.53 -2.06
CA VAL A 109 0.45 9.69 -1.86
C VAL A 109 -0.03 10.94 -2.59
N ASP A 110 0.62 12.09 -2.35
CA ASP A 110 0.18 13.37 -2.92
C ASP A 110 0.26 13.34 -4.44
N MET A 111 1.38 12.84 -4.99
CA MET A 111 1.54 12.63 -6.44
C MET A 111 0.46 11.72 -7.04
N PHE A 112 0.13 10.61 -6.35
CA PHE A 112 -0.90 9.69 -6.79
C PHE A 112 -2.29 10.34 -6.79
N LEU A 113 -2.65 11.03 -5.71
CA LEU A 113 -3.95 11.71 -5.58
C LEU A 113 -4.11 12.82 -6.62
N ASP A 114 -3.06 13.61 -6.85
CA ASP A 114 -3.01 14.59 -7.92
C ASP A 114 -3.24 13.96 -9.30
N HIS A 115 -2.59 12.84 -9.59
CA HIS A 115 -2.72 12.13 -10.86
C HIS A 115 -4.17 11.66 -11.10
N VAL A 116 -4.78 11.01 -10.11
CA VAL A 116 -6.13 10.45 -10.25
C VAL A 116 -7.20 11.55 -10.25
N ASN A 117 -6.97 12.68 -9.58
CA ASN A 117 -7.89 13.82 -9.60
C ASN A 117 -7.78 14.63 -10.90
N LYS A 118 -6.59 14.84 -11.46
CA LYS A 118 -6.42 15.49 -12.78
C LYS A 118 -7.10 14.71 -13.90
N LYS A 119 -7.11 13.37 -13.85
CA LYS A 119 -7.83 12.53 -14.81
C LYS A 119 -9.36 12.66 -14.70
N LYS A 120 -9.92 12.87 -13.50
CA LYS A 120 -11.36 13.17 -13.34
C LYS A 120 -11.76 14.45 -14.10
N GLY A 121 -10.88 15.45 -14.14
CA GLY A 121 -11.12 16.72 -14.83
C GLY A 121 -10.99 16.68 -16.36
N ARG A 122 -10.25 15.71 -16.92
CA ARG A 122 -10.03 15.57 -18.38
C ARG A 122 -11.05 14.66 -19.08
N GLY A 123 -11.97 14.06 -18.32
CA GLY A 123 -13.07 13.24 -18.83
C GLY A 123 -14.41 13.96 -18.92
N LYS A 124 -14.42 15.29 -18.76
CA LYS A 124 -15.55 16.17 -19.08
C LYS A 124 -15.27 16.91 -20.38
#